data_AF-A0A6F9AT83-F1
#
_entry.id   AF-A0A6F9AT83-F1
#
_cell.length_a   1.000
_cell.length_b   1.000
_cell.length_c   1.000
_cell.angle_alpha   90.00
_cell.angle_beta   90.00
_cell.angle_gamma   90.00
#
_symmetry.space_group_name_H-M   'P 1'
#
loop_
_entity.id
_entity.type
_entity.pdbx_description
1 polymer ?
#
loop_
_entity_poly.entity_id
_entity_poly.type
_entity_poly.pdbx_seq_one_letter_code
_entity_poly.pdbx_strand_id
1 'polypeptide(L)'
;MTIFSWSYYTEANGLKQANGEGNHADDSSAGKGSREVKGANCYWPCWSRGFTTLPDHTKTSSPQIVLPASFVLIALIFTMIVPPFGEYPPLTLTPWMYGQQFTFFSNERLENYQMRHFTKVLLNPPGLGTRCMAGEPLKNLPCGNETLGWDTPEVSPIANNIMQSPEWHPLNPSPSCQCSTNKKLTMLPICPIGAGGLPPMQRKEATGDTLLDLTDRNITDYLVKTYPRLIRERYGGLSVGGQLPILEVSPKQIQDTLTQLMKMLNVTGGPYTKLSLQEIGPFLRYMESEYNVKVWYNNKGWHAMVAFMNVANNAILRAHLPRNVDPMEYGITAINHPLNLTKEQLSEVTVLKTSVDAVTAICVIFAMSFIPASFVLYLIQERVTKAKHLQFVSGVSPLVYWLANFFWDMMNYSLSTAMVVGIFVAFDKKCYTSPTNLPALVLLLFLYGWVNSDALLQTPHLPPLLTS
;
A
#
# COMPACT_ATOMS: atom_id res chain seq x y z
N MET A 1 -7.65 -3.84 26.27
CA MET A 1 -7.21 -4.10 27.66
C MET A 1 -5.97 -3.26 27.92
N THR A 2 -6.18 -2.01 28.35
CA THR A 2 -5.15 -1.11 28.89
C THR A 2 -5.91 -0.04 29.65
N ILE A 3 -6.06 -0.29 30.95
CA ILE A 3 -6.68 0.62 31.91
C ILE A 3 -5.61 1.66 32.24
N PHE A 4 -5.76 2.88 31.73
CA PHE A 4 -4.99 4.01 32.26
C PHE A 4 -5.64 4.46 33.56
N SER A 5 -5.09 3.96 34.67
CA SER A 5 -5.29 4.48 36.01
C SER A 5 -4.56 5.81 36.12
N TRP A 6 -5.26 6.87 36.53
CA TRP A 6 -4.63 8.05 37.12
C TRP A 6 -5.33 8.36 38.44
N SER A 7 -4.58 8.12 39.52
CA SER A 7 -4.92 8.47 40.89
C SER A 7 -3.97 9.58 41.36
N TYR A 8 -4.45 10.33 42.36
CA TYR A 8 -3.79 11.35 43.19
C TYR A 8 -3.92 12.83 42.81
N TYR A 9 -4.98 13.40 43.39
CA TYR A 9 -4.99 14.68 44.10
C TYR A 9 -3.73 14.86 44.98
N THR A 10 -3.12 16.04 44.92
CA THR A 10 -2.27 16.56 46.00
C THR A 10 -2.87 17.88 46.48
N GLU A 11 -3.30 17.89 47.74
CA GLU A 11 -3.68 19.08 48.48
C GLU A 11 -2.46 20.00 48.66
N ALA A 12 -2.64 21.28 48.37
CA ALA A 12 -1.71 22.33 48.79
C ALA A 12 -2.47 23.31 49.70
N ASN A 13 -2.48 23.01 51.00
CA ASN A 13 -2.75 23.99 52.05
C ASN A 13 -1.52 24.91 52.17
N GLY A 14 -1.73 26.22 51.98
CA GLY A 14 -0.69 27.23 52.11
C GLY A 14 -1.25 28.53 52.67
N LEU A 15 -1.33 28.59 54.01
CA LEU A 15 -1.47 29.84 54.76
C LEU A 15 -0.34 30.81 54.36
N LYS A 16 -0.70 32.06 54.01
CA LYS A 16 0.20 33.19 54.11
C LYS A 16 -0.44 34.27 54.98
N GLN A 17 0.03 34.34 56.22
CA GLN A 17 -0.02 35.54 57.06
C GLN A 17 0.88 36.62 56.45
N ALA A 18 0.37 37.84 56.35
CA ALA A 18 1.19 39.05 56.32
C ALA A 18 0.50 40.10 57.21
N ASN A 19 1.18 40.43 58.32
CA ASN A 19 0.80 41.46 59.28
C ASN A 19 1.26 42.84 58.77
N GLY A 20 0.40 43.84 58.99
CA GLY A 20 0.76 45.15 59.51
C GLY A 20 1.19 46.24 58.52
N GLU A 21 0.30 47.19 58.25
CA GLU A 21 0.47 48.58 58.69
C GLU A 21 -0.86 49.33 58.59
N GLY A 22 -1.24 49.99 59.68
CA GLY A 22 -2.51 50.68 59.82
C GLY A 22 -2.49 52.07 59.17
N ASN A 23 -3.66 52.50 58.71
CA ASN A 23 -4.08 53.89 58.80
C ASN A 23 -5.62 53.93 58.88
N HIS A 24 -6.10 54.46 59.99
CA HIS A 24 -7.49 54.80 60.24
C HIS A 24 -7.89 56.02 59.39
N ALA A 25 -9.00 55.91 58.68
CA ALA A 25 -9.87 57.03 58.34
C ALA A 25 -11.30 56.49 58.21
N ASP A 26 -12.20 57.08 59.00
CA ASP A 26 -13.58 56.65 59.25
C ASP A 26 -14.57 56.96 58.11
N ASP A 27 -15.71 56.28 58.24
CA ASP A 27 -17.08 56.66 57.89
C ASP A 27 -17.72 56.33 56.54
N SER A 28 -18.59 55.31 56.64
CA SER A 28 -20.01 55.28 56.24
C SER A 28 -20.44 55.67 54.81
N SER A 29 -20.91 54.67 54.05
CA SER A 29 -22.35 54.53 53.72
C SER A 29 -22.60 53.59 52.54
N ALA A 30 -23.76 52.93 52.60
CA ALA A 30 -24.47 52.25 51.51
C ALA A 30 -23.90 50.93 50.99
N GLY A 31 -24.17 49.85 51.74
CA GLY A 31 -24.40 48.54 51.12
C GLY A 31 -25.53 48.65 50.09
N LYS A 32 -25.17 48.66 48.81
CA LYS A 32 -26.12 48.52 47.71
C LYS A 32 -26.65 47.09 47.71
N GLY A 33 -27.88 46.93 48.21
CA GLY A 33 -28.65 45.70 48.05
C GLY A 33 -28.73 45.30 46.58
N SER A 34 -28.50 44.01 46.32
CA SER A 34 -28.73 43.39 45.03
C SER A 34 -30.18 43.64 44.60
N ARG A 35 -30.36 44.23 43.42
CA ARG A 35 -31.69 44.43 42.82
C ARG A 35 -32.29 43.06 42.54
N GLU A 36 -33.39 42.71 43.20
CA GLU A 36 -34.25 41.62 42.74
C GLU A 36 -34.80 41.99 41.36
N VAL A 37 -34.29 41.33 40.32
CA VAL A 37 -34.90 41.39 38.98
C VAL A 37 -35.89 40.24 38.90
N LYS A 38 -37.19 40.53 39.02
CA LYS A 38 -38.25 39.53 38.83
C LYS A 38 -38.66 39.46 37.36
N GLY A 39 -38.76 38.23 36.84
CA GLY A 39 -39.36 37.92 35.53
C GLY A 39 -38.39 37.40 34.47
N ALA A 40 -38.90 37.27 33.23
CA ALA A 40 -38.22 36.69 32.06
C ALA A 40 -36.88 37.35 31.68
N ASN A 41 -36.56 38.53 32.24
CA ASN A 41 -35.26 39.18 32.12
C ASN A 41 -34.13 38.50 32.92
N CYS A 42 -34.39 37.46 33.70
CA CYS A 42 -33.35 36.60 34.30
C CYS A 42 -32.68 35.65 33.30
N TYR A 43 -33.22 35.49 32.08
CA TYR A 43 -32.64 34.62 31.06
C TYR A 43 -31.29 35.15 30.59
N TRP A 44 -31.18 36.47 30.37
CA TRP A 44 -29.98 37.11 29.84
C TRP A 44 -28.78 37.07 30.81
N PRO A 45 -28.92 37.38 32.12
CA PRO A 45 -27.82 37.24 33.09
C PRO A 45 -27.40 35.79 33.38
N CYS A 46 -28.34 34.84 33.31
CA CYS A 46 -28.06 33.41 33.49
C CYS A 46 -27.33 32.83 32.27
N TRP A 47 -27.73 33.24 31.06
CA TRP A 47 -27.09 32.89 29.79
C TRP A 47 -25.72 33.56 29.62
N SER A 48 -25.58 34.84 30.01
CA SER A 48 -24.29 35.55 29.99
C SER A 48 -23.29 34.97 30.98
N ARG A 49 -23.76 34.22 32.00
CA ARG A 49 -22.89 33.53 32.96
C ARG A 49 -22.17 32.34 32.32
N GLY A 50 -22.82 31.60 31.42
CA GLY A 50 -22.14 30.58 30.59
C GLY A 50 -20.93 31.15 29.84
N PHE A 51 -21.02 32.40 29.38
CA PHE A 51 -19.92 33.14 28.75
C PHE A 51 -18.88 33.69 29.74
N THR A 52 -19.25 34.06 30.98
CA THR A 52 -18.33 34.66 31.98
C THR A 52 -17.65 33.63 32.90
N THR A 53 -18.19 32.42 33.04
CA THR A 53 -17.50 31.26 33.64
C THR A 53 -16.85 30.38 32.59
N LEU A 54 -16.46 30.92 31.43
CA LEU A 54 -15.19 30.47 30.86
C LEU A 54 -14.13 30.97 31.85
N PRO A 55 -13.45 30.09 32.61
CA PRO A 55 -12.33 30.54 33.40
C PRO A 55 -11.35 31.24 32.46
N ASP A 56 -10.80 32.34 32.93
CA ASP A 56 -9.71 33.09 32.31
C ASP A 56 -8.46 32.20 32.28
N HIS A 57 -8.50 31.17 31.44
CA HIS A 57 -7.47 30.18 31.22
C HIS A 57 -7.63 29.65 29.81
N THR A 58 -6.76 30.13 28.95
CA THR A 58 -6.34 29.59 27.64
C THR A 58 -5.91 28.11 27.67
N LYS A 59 -6.27 27.32 28.69
CA LYS A 59 -5.74 25.98 28.95
C LYS A 59 -6.76 24.87 29.27
N THR A 60 -8.02 25.15 29.64
CA THR A 60 -8.95 24.08 30.11
C THR A 60 -10.15 23.76 29.21
N SER A 61 -10.59 24.67 28.33
CA SER A 61 -11.73 24.45 27.40
C SER A 61 -11.32 23.96 26.00
N SER A 62 -10.05 24.13 25.62
CA SER A 62 -9.51 23.67 24.33
C SER A 62 -9.44 22.14 24.16
N PRO A 63 -9.02 21.32 25.16
CA PRO A 63 -8.85 19.89 24.94
C PRO A 63 -10.16 19.11 24.75
N GLN A 64 -11.30 19.60 25.27
CA GLN A 64 -12.58 18.87 25.20
C GLN A 64 -13.21 18.90 23.80
N ILE A 65 -13.02 20.00 23.06
CA ILE A 65 -13.52 20.15 21.68
C ILE A 65 -12.54 19.56 20.67
N VAL A 66 -11.22 19.69 20.96
CA VAL A 66 -10.16 19.23 20.07
C VAL A 66 -9.98 17.71 20.11
N LEU A 67 -10.26 17.04 21.25
CA LEU A 67 -10.05 15.61 21.41
C LEU A 67 -10.98 14.74 20.52
N PRO A 68 -12.31 14.97 20.43
CA PRO A 68 -13.16 14.24 19.49
C PRO A 68 -12.74 14.43 18.04
N ALA A 69 -12.40 15.67 17.67
CA ALA A 69 -11.94 16.02 16.34
C ALA A 69 -10.62 15.32 15.98
N SER A 70 -9.68 15.21 16.92
CA SER A 70 -8.40 14.53 16.68
C SER A 70 -8.57 13.01 16.54
N PHE A 71 -9.45 12.37 17.32
CA PHE A 71 -9.76 10.94 17.15
C PHE A 71 -10.37 10.64 15.78
N VAL A 72 -11.32 11.46 15.32
CA VAL A 72 -11.93 11.30 13.98
C VAL A 72 -10.90 11.57 12.87
N LEU A 73 -10.05 12.59 13.04
CA LEU A 73 -8.97 12.89 12.11
C LEU A 73 -8.00 11.71 11.96
N ILE A 74 -7.54 11.14 13.08
CA ILE A 74 -6.65 9.98 13.08
C ILE A 74 -7.33 8.78 12.40
N ALA A 75 -8.59 8.51 12.73
CA ALA A 75 -9.34 7.41 12.10
C ALA A 75 -9.42 7.59 10.58
N LEU A 76 -9.71 8.80 10.09
CA LEU A 76 -9.78 9.08 8.66
C LEU A 76 -8.42 9.00 7.95
N ILE A 77 -7.34 9.44 8.61
CA ILE A 77 -5.97 9.23 8.11
C ILE A 77 -5.69 7.74 7.94
N PHE A 78 -6.05 6.90 8.91
CA PHE A 78 -5.90 5.44 8.77
C PHE A 78 -6.69 4.88 7.60
N THR A 79 -7.89 5.41 7.32
CA THR A 79 -8.66 4.96 6.15
C THR A 79 -8.03 5.33 4.81
N MET A 80 -7.21 6.38 4.73
CA MET A 80 -6.50 6.76 3.50
C MET A 80 -5.31 5.83 3.18
N ILE A 81 -4.79 5.12 4.19
CA ILE A 81 -3.71 4.15 4.00
C ILE A 81 -4.23 2.88 3.32
N VAL A 82 -5.50 2.54 3.53
CA VAL A 82 -6.12 1.36 2.92
C VAL A 82 -6.46 1.69 1.46
N PRO A 83 -5.89 0.96 0.47
CA PRO A 83 -6.17 1.23 -0.92
C PRO A 83 -7.66 1.00 -1.21
N PRO A 84 -8.29 1.83 -2.06
CA PRO A 84 -9.65 1.59 -2.46
C PRO A 84 -9.72 0.29 -3.26
N PHE A 85 -10.52 -0.66 -2.79
CA PHE A 85 -10.87 -1.83 -3.58
C PHE A 85 -11.74 -1.37 -4.75
N GLY A 86 -11.28 -1.60 -5.99
CA GLY A 86 -11.94 -1.09 -7.17
C GLY A 86 -11.43 -1.72 -8.47
N GLU A 87 -11.90 -1.17 -9.58
CA GLU A 87 -11.49 -1.56 -10.92
C GLU A 87 -10.02 -1.17 -11.14
N TYR A 88 -9.17 -2.17 -11.32
CA TYR A 88 -7.77 -1.94 -11.66
C TYR A 88 -7.67 -1.54 -13.15
N PRO A 89 -6.89 -0.51 -13.50
CA PRO A 89 -6.68 -0.16 -14.90
C PRO A 89 -5.89 -1.25 -15.63
N PRO A 90 -6.00 -1.33 -16.97
CA PRO A 90 -5.17 -2.23 -17.76
C PRO A 90 -3.68 -1.92 -17.56
N LEU A 91 -2.88 -2.97 -17.42
CA LEU A 91 -1.44 -2.86 -17.15
C LEU A 91 -0.63 -3.40 -18.32
N THR A 92 0.13 -2.52 -18.98
CA THR A 92 1.09 -2.92 -20.02
C THR A 92 2.24 -3.71 -19.40
N LEU A 93 2.42 -4.96 -19.83
CA LEU A 93 3.42 -5.88 -19.31
C LEU A 93 4.78 -5.59 -19.92
N THR A 94 5.63 -4.94 -19.14
CA THR A 94 6.97 -4.54 -19.57
C THR A 94 7.99 -4.79 -18.46
N PRO A 95 9.24 -5.14 -18.77
CA PRO A 95 10.26 -5.43 -17.75
C PRO A 95 10.53 -4.25 -16.79
N TRP A 96 10.56 -3.03 -17.32
CA TRP A 96 10.87 -1.79 -16.57
C TRP A 96 9.70 -1.26 -15.72
N MET A 97 8.58 -1.98 -15.61
CA MET A 97 7.47 -1.59 -14.74
C MET A 97 7.85 -1.53 -13.24
N TYR A 98 8.94 -2.19 -12.85
CA TYR A 98 9.49 -2.17 -11.49
C TYR A 98 10.58 -1.09 -11.30
N GLY A 99 10.81 -0.23 -12.28
CA GLY A 99 11.87 0.77 -12.27
C GLY A 99 13.15 0.31 -12.97
N GLN A 100 14.28 0.89 -12.57
CA GLN A 100 15.60 0.50 -13.07
C GLN A 100 15.95 -0.90 -12.57
N GLN A 101 16.40 -1.76 -13.49
CA GLN A 101 16.69 -3.15 -13.19
C GLN A 101 17.90 -3.67 -13.96
N PHE A 102 18.48 -4.73 -13.42
CA PHE A 102 19.48 -5.55 -14.09
C PHE A 102 18.77 -6.67 -14.84
N THR A 103 18.94 -6.68 -16.15
CA THR A 103 18.55 -7.79 -17.03
C THR A 103 19.82 -8.53 -17.45
N PHE A 104 19.73 -9.80 -17.77
CA PHE A 104 20.88 -10.53 -18.30
C PHE A 104 20.51 -11.27 -19.57
N PHE A 105 21.49 -11.47 -20.43
CA PHE A 105 21.40 -12.42 -21.52
C PHE A 105 22.58 -13.39 -21.46
N SER A 106 22.42 -14.58 -22.00
CA SER A 106 23.50 -15.56 -22.13
C SER A 106 23.31 -16.31 -23.45
N ASN A 107 24.40 -16.47 -24.20
CA ASN A 107 24.41 -17.30 -25.40
C ASN A 107 25.18 -18.58 -25.13
N GLU A 108 24.46 -19.70 -24.96
CA GLU A 108 25.04 -21.02 -24.70
C GLU A 108 25.77 -21.60 -25.94
N ARG A 109 25.57 -21.03 -27.14
CA ARG A 109 26.16 -21.49 -28.41
C ARG A 109 26.66 -20.35 -29.29
N LEU A 110 27.90 -19.96 -29.06
CA LEU A 110 28.58 -18.92 -29.83
C LEU A 110 28.80 -19.29 -31.31
N GLU A 111 28.96 -20.58 -31.62
CA GLU A 111 29.27 -21.05 -32.97
C GLU A 111 28.10 -21.01 -33.95
N ASN A 112 26.86 -21.02 -33.44
CA ASN A 112 25.68 -21.10 -34.31
C ASN A 112 25.32 -19.71 -34.88
N TYR A 113 25.26 -19.62 -36.22
CA TYR A 113 24.88 -18.40 -36.92
C TYR A 113 23.50 -17.86 -36.50
N GLN A 114 22.50 -18.74 -36.32
CA GLN A 114 21.15 -18.33 -35.95
C GLN A 114 21.12 -17.70 -34.55
N MET A 115 21.82 -18.31 -33.57
CA MET A 115 21.87 -17.77 -32.21
C MET A 115 22.67 -16.48 -32.15
N ARG A 116 23.76 -16.38 -32.93
CA ARG A 116 24.53 -15.14 -33.08
C ARG A 116 23.71 -14.03 -33.73
N HIS A 117 22.92 -14.36 -34.75
CA HIS A 117 22.01 -13.41 -35.39
C HIS A 117 20.93 -12.93 -34.41
N PHE A 118 20.29 -13.87 -33.70
CA PHE A 118 19.31 -13.55 -32.66
C PHE A 118 19.88 -12.62 -31.59
N THR A 119 21.07 -12.95 -31.07
CA THR A 119 21.77 -12.13 -30.08
C THR A 119 22.05 -10.72 -30.63
N LYS A 120 22.53 -10.62 -31.87
CA LYS A 120 22.77 -9.32 -32.52
C LYS A 120 21.49 -8.49 -32.63
N VAL A 121 20.36 -9.11 -32.96
CA VAL A 121 19.06 -8.42 -33.08
C VAL A 121 18.53 -7.98 -31.71
N LEU A 122 18.66 -8.83 -30.69
CA LEU A 122 18.28 -8.50 -29.31
C LEU A 122 19.08 -7.30 -28.77
N LEU A 123 20.36 -7.25 -29.11
CA LEU A 123 21.29 -6.25 -28.60
C LEU A 123 21.28 -4.93 -29.37
N ASN A 124 20.71 -4.90 -30.57
CA ASN A 124 20.62 -3.70 -31.41
C ASN A 124 19.29 -2.96 -31.16
N PRO A 125 19.20 -1.67 -31.53
CA PRO A 125 17.94 -0.92 -31.43
C PRO A 125 16.79 -1.64 -32.17
N PRO A 126 15.57 -1.68 -31.60
CA PRO A 126 15.06 -0.92 -30.45
C PRO A 126 15.36 -1.54 -29.07
N GLY A 127 16.19 -2.59 -29.00
CA GLY A 127 16.58 -3.24 -27.74
C GLY A 127 15.50 -4.14 -27.14
N LEU A 128 15.46 -4.22 -25.82
CA LEU A 128 14.56 -5.11 -25.08
C LEU A 128 13.10 -4.60 -25.12
N GLY A 129 12.18 -5.46 -25.58
CA GLY A 129 10.75 -5.16 -25.59
C GLY A 129 10.38 -4.02 -26.54
N THR A 130 9.41 -3.18 -26.16
CA THR A 130 8.74 -2.21 -27.05
C THR A 130 8.90 -0.74 -26.65
N ARG A 131 9.81 -0.40 -25.73
CA ARG A 131 9.95 0.99 -25.21
C ARG A 131 10.54 1.98 -26.19
N CYS A 132 11.50 1.56 -27.00
CA CYS A 132 12.23 2.40 -27.95
C CYS A 132 11.83 2.13 -29.41
N MET A 133 10.57 1.75 -29.66
CA MET A 133 10.07 1.56 -31.03
C MET A 133 9.85 2.89 -31.75
N ALA A 134 9.79 2.84 -33.07
CA ALA A 134 9.42 3.98 -33.90
C ALA A 134 7.90 4.26 -33.77
N GLY A 135 7.53 5.48 -33.41
CA GLY A 135 6.13 5.85 -33.14
C GLY A 135 5.72 5.70 -31.67
N GLU A 136 4.82 6.58 -31.22
CA GLU A 136 4.31 6.79 -29.86
C GLU A 136 5.08 6.10 -28.70
N PRO A 137 6.01 6.79 -28.03
CA PRO A 137 6.66 6.25 -26.83
C PRO A 137 5.61 5.98 -25.74
N LEU A 138 5.75 4.86 -25.03
CA LEU A 138 4.93 4.54 -23.86
C LEU A 138 4.87 5.75 -22.92
N LYS A 139 3.65 6.17 -22.57
CA LYS A 139 3.39 7.37 -21.74
C LYS A 139 4.22 7.29 -20.46
N ASN A 140 4.99 8.35 -20.17
CA ASN A 140 5.92 8.49 -19.02
C ASN A 140 7.23 7.67 -19.09
N LEU A 141 7.53 6.97 -20.18
CA LEU A 141 8.75 6.16 -20.34
C LEU A 141 9.51 6.54 -21.63
N PRO A 142 10.17 7.71 -21.67
CA PRO A 142 10.97 8.09 -22.83
C PRO A 142 12.15 7.12 -23.02
N CYS A 143 12.58 6.95 -24.27
CA CYS A 143 13.80 6.24 -24.61
C CYS A 143 15.02 7.15 -24.34
N GLY A 144 16.13 6.56 -23.92
CA GLY A 144 17.42 7.25 -23.82
C GLY A 144 18.05 7.47 -25.20
N ASN A 145 18.93 8.47 -25.29
CA ASN A 145 19.55 8.86 -26.56
C ASN A 145 20.71 7.95 -26.98
N GLU A 146 21.39 7.29 -26.03
CA GLU A 146 22.60 6.51 -26.29
C GLU A 146 22.65 5.21 -25.47
N THR A 147 23.05 4.12 -26.12
CA THR A 147 23.48 2.88 -25.47
C THR A 147 24.95 2.98 -25.12
N LEU A 148 25.31 2.76 -23.86
CA LEU A 148 26.72 2.72 -23.47
C LEU A 148 27.36 1.43 -23.98
N GLY A 149 28.66 1.50 -24.30
CA GLY A 149 29.45 0.32 -24.67
C GLY A 149 29.53 -0.70 -23.53
N TRP A 150 30.01 -1.91 -23.85
CA TRP A 150 30.29 -2.92 -22.85
C TRP A 150 31.44 -2.46 -21.95
N ASP A 151 31.19 -2.45 -20.65
CA ASP A 151 32.19 -2.13 -19.63
C ASP A 151 32.20 -3.19 -18.53
N THR A 152 33.37 -3.46 -17.97
CA THR A 152 33.54 -4.35 -16.82
C THR A 152 33.68 -3.49 -15.57
N PRO A 153 32.74 -3.58 -14.61
CA PRO A 153 32.80 -2.72 -13.45
C PRO A 153 34.00 -3.09 -12.56
N GLU A 154 34.56 -2.06 -11.91
CA GLU A 154 35.69 -2.22 -11.02
C GLU A 154 35.36 -3.14 -9.84
N VAL A 155 36.34 -3.96 -9.47
CA VAL A 155 36.23 -4.94 -8.39
C VAL A 155 37.09 -4.50 -7.22
N SER A 156 36.63 -4.73 -5.99
CA SER A 156 37.43 -4.44 -4.81
C SER A 156 38.75 -5.24 -4.82
N PRO A 157 39.86 -4.65 -4.35
CA PRO A 157 41.17 -5.32 -4.38
C PRO A 157 41.16 -6.64 -3.61
N ILE A 158 40.36 -6.73 -2.55
CA ILE A 158 40.16 -7.95 -1.75
C ILE A 158 39.52 -9.04 -2.61
N ALA A 159 38.44 -8.74 -3.33
CA ALA A 159 37.78 -9.72 -4.18
C ALA A 159 38.69 -10.15 -5.34
N ASN A 160 39.44 -9.23 -5.94
CA ASN A 160 40.38 -9.54 -7.02
C ASN A 160 41.49 -10.50 -6.53
N ASN A 161 42.08 -10.24 -5.36
CA ASN A 161 43.09 -11.11 -4.77
C ASN A 161 42.54 -12.51 -4.43
N ILE A 162 41.31 -12.60 -3.93
CA ILE A 162 40.64 -13.88 -3.65
C ILE A 162 40.44 -14.67 -4.94
N MET A 163 40.03 -14.03 -6.04
CA MET A 163 39.78 -14.71 -7.32
C MET A 163 41.05 -15.14 -8.05
N GLN A 164 42.18 -14.49 -7.80
CA GLN A 164 43.49 -14.88 -8.32
C GLN A 164 44.14 -16.00 -7.49
N SER A 165 43.53 -16.44 -6.39
CA SER A 165 44.07 -17.53 -5.59
C SER A 165 44.00 -18.86 -6.35
N PRO A 166 44.95 -19.79 -6.11
CA PRO A 166 44.99 -21.08 -6.78
C PRO A 166 43.84 -22.02 -6.38
N GLU A 167 42.99 -21.62 -5.43
CA GLU A 167 41.83 -22.40 -4.98
C GLU A 167 40.70 -22.44 -6.03
N TRP A 168 40.71 -21.52 -7.00
CA TRP A 168 39.63 -21.35 -7.98
C TRP A 168 40.09 -21.65 -9.40
N HIS A 169 39.26 -22.40 -10.12
CA HIS A 169 39.53 -22.89 -11.48
C HIS A 169 38.28 -22.68 -12.35
N PRO A 170 38.37 -22.77 -13.70
CA PRO A 170 37.23 -22.51 -14.59
C PRO A 170 35.96 -23.30 -14.28
N LEU A 171 36.09 -24.51 -13.73
CA LEU A 171 34.97 -25.36 -13.30
C LEU A 171 34.30 -24.87 -12.01
N ASN A 172 35.04 -24.21 -11.11
CA ASN A 172 34.56 -23.62 -9.86
C ASN A 172 35.12 -22.19 -9.73
N PRO A 173 34.56 -21.22 -10.48
CA PRO A 173 35.16 -19.91 -10.67
C PRO A 173 34.99 -18.97 -9.47
N SER A 174 34.31 -19.41 -8.41
CA SER A 174 34.01 -18.55 -7.26
C SER A 174 33.74 -19.34 -5.98
N PRO A 175 33.96 -18.73 -4.81
CA PRO A 175 33.77 -19.40 -3.53
C PRO A 175 32.33 -19.87 -3.31
N SER A 176 32.22 -21.00 -2.61
CA SER A 176 30.95 -21.61 -2.23
C SER A 176 30.24 -20.81 -1.14
N CYS A 177 28.91 -20.76 -1.21
CA CYS A 177 28.11 -20.14 -0.16
C CYS A 177 27.71 -21.14 0.92
N GLN A 178 27.48 -20.65 2.13
CA GLN A 178 26.92 -21.44 3.22
C GLN A 178 25.40 -21.50 3.07
N CYS A 179 24.88 -22.72 2.92
CA CYS A 179 23.45 -23.00 2.80
C CYS A 179 22.81 -23.31 4.16
N SER A 180 21.48 -23.40 4.16
CA SER A 180 20.71 -23.83 5.33
C SER A 180 21.19 -25.20 5.83
N THR A 181 21.36 -25.33 7.14
CA THR A 181 21.72 -26.59 7.79
C THR A 181 20.66 -26.94 8.84
N ASN A 182 20.61 -28.20 9.29
CA ASN A 182 19.66 -28.63 10.34
C ASN A 182 19.80 -27.82 11.64
N LYS A 183 20.96 -27.20 11.89
CA LYS A 183 21.22 -26.35 13.07
C LYS A 183 20.87 -24.88 12.85
N LYS A 184 20.86 -24.40 11.60
CA LYS A 184 20.64 -23.01 11.23
C LYS A 184 19.82 -22.94 9.95
N LEU A 185 18.52 -22.71 10.12
CA LEU A 185 17.59 -22.55 9.02
C LEU A 185 17.70 -21.14 8.44
N THR A 186 18.15 -21.03 7.19
CA THR A 186 18.29 -19.76 6.48
C THR A 186 17.63 -19.84 5.11
N MET A 187 16.77 -18.88 4.77
CA MET A 187 16.10 -18.84 3.46
C MET A 187 17.04 -18.43 2.32
N LEU A 188 18.05 -17.61 2.61
CA LEU A 188 19.04 -17.12 1.63
C LEU A 188 20.42 -17.68 1.96
N PRO A 189 21.24 -18.04 0.95
CA PRO A 189 22.60 -18.47 1.18
C PRO A 189 23.46 -17.30 1.68
N ILE A 190 24.38 -17.60 2.59
CA ILE A 190 25.37 -16.63 3.08
C ILE A 190 26.64 -16.82 2.25
N CYS A 191 26.92 -15.85 1.39
CA CYS A 191 28.00 -15.92 0.43
C CYS A 191 29.18 -15.03 0.85
N PRO A 192 30.43 -15.53 0.76
CA PRO A 192 31.63 -14.72 1.00
C PRO A 192 31.85 -13.70 -0.14
N ILE A 193 32.76 -12.75 0.09
CA ILE A 193 33.18 -11.77 -0.92
C ILE A 193 33.80 -12.51 -2.11
N GLY A 194 33.44 -12.11 -3.33
CA GLY A 194 33.88 -12.78 -4.57
C GLY A 194 33.00 -13.94 -5.02
N ALA A 195 31.98 -14.33 -4.24
CA ALA A 195 30.98 -15.31 -4.68
C ALA A 195 30.21 -14.81 -5.91
N GLY A 196 30.15 -15.63 -6.97
CA GLY A 196 29.64 -15.25 -8.28
C GLY A 196 30.73 -14.83 -9.28
N GLY A 197 31.99 -14.78 -8.83
CA GLY A 197 33.16 -14.52 -9.67
C GLY A 197 33.30 -13.05 -10.06
N LEU A 198 34.18 -12.80 -11.04
CA LEU A 198 34.36 -11.46 -11.62
C LEU A 198 33.01 -10.95 -12.14
N PRO A 199 32.66 -9.68 -11.95
CA PRO A 199 31.43 -9.15 -12.47
C PRO A 199 31.39 -9.31 -14.00
N PRO A 200 30.23 -9.70 -14.57
CA PRO A 200 30.09 -9.79 -16.01
C PRO A 200 30.20 -8.41 -16.67
N MET A 201 30.44 -8.42 -17.98
CA MET A 201 30.33 -7.19 -18.78
C MET A 201 28.91 -6.64 -18.66
N GLN A 202 28.83 -5.33 -18.48
CA GLN A 202 27.57 -4.63 -18.31
C GLN A 202 27.48 -3.54 -19.36
N ARG A 203 26.27 -3.27 -19.83
CA ARG A 203 25.99 -2.11 -20.66
C ARG A 203 24.66 -1.50 -20.27
N LYS A 204 24.54 -0.19 -20.42
CA LYS A 204 23.29 0.52 -20.18
C LYS A 204 22.52 0.65 -21.49
N GLU A 205 21.31 0.11 -21.50
CA GLU A 205 20.43 0.17 -22.66
C GLU A 205 19.74 1.53 -22.77
N ALA A 206 19.36 1.89 -24.00
CA ALA A 206 18.50 3.05 -24.26
C ALA A 206 17.13 2.91 -23.57
N THR A 207 16.69 1.69 -23.29
CA THR A 207 15.49 1.38 -22.49
C THR A 207 15.66 1.66 -20.99
N GLY A 208 16.85 2.05 -20.53
CA GLY A 208 17.14 2.49 -19.15
C GLY A 208 17.50 1.38 -18.16
N ASP A 209 17.46 0.12 -18.58
CA ASP A 209 17.94 -1.04 -17.85
C ASP A 209 19.43 -1.31 -18.11
N THR A 210 20.05 -2.03 -17.18
CA THR A 210 21.45 -2.46 -17.30
C THR A 210 21.47 -3.93 -17.72
N LEU A 211 22.00 -4.19 -18.90
CA LEU A 211 22.13 -5.54 -19.44
C LEU A 211 23.47 -6.16 -19.04
N LEU A 212 23.42 -7.38 -18.51
CA LEU A 212 24.57 -8.19 -18.10
C LEU A 212 24.82 -9.31 -19.12
N ASP A 213 26.06 -9.47 -19.57
CA ASP A 213 26.47 -10.60 -20.41
C ASP A 213 26.93 -11.78 -19.54
N LEU A 214 26.13 -12.85 -19.50
CA LEU A 214 26.43 -14.10 -18.80
C LEU A 214 26.79 -15.24 -19.75
N THR A 215 27.29 -14.92 -20.95
CA THR A 215 27.82 -15.92 -21.89
C THR A 215 29.01 -16.67 -21.27
N ASP A 216 29.13 -17.97 -21.56
CA ASP A 216 30.15 -18.89 -21.01
C ASP A 216 30.21 -19.01 -19.48
N ARG A 217 29.12 -18.67 -18.78
CA ARG A 217 29.01 -18.81 -17.32
C ARG A 217 27.94 -19.82 -16.93
N ASN A 218 28.17 -20.48 -15.80
CA ASN A 218 27.11 -21.24 -15.17
C ASN A 218 26.05 -20.29 -14.58
N ILE A 219 24.95 -20.12 -15.34
CA ILE A 219 23.87 -19.18 -15.03
C ILE A 219 23.26 -19.49 -13.66
N THR A 220 22.98 -20.77 -13.35
CA THR A 220 22.29 -21.13 -12.10
C THR A 220 23.15 -20.80 -10.88
N ASP A 221 24.45 -21.12 -10.92
CA ASP A 221 25.40 -20.77 -9.85
C ASP A 221 25.53 -19.25 -9.67
N TYR A 222 25.69 -18.51 -10.77
CA TYR A 222 25.78 -17.06 -10.74
C TYR A 222 24.51 -16.43 -10.15
N LEU A 223 23.33 -16.88 -10.60
CA LEU A 223 22.06 -16.34 -10.15
C LEU A 223 21.87 -16.55 -8.64
N VAL A 224 22.15 -17.75 -8.12
CA VAL A 224 21.99 -18.07 -6.68
C VAL A 224 22.97 -17.25 -5.82
N LYS A 225 24.25 -17.20 -6.20
CA LYS A 225 25.30 -16.49 -5.44
C LYS A 225 25.07 -14.99 -5.39
N THR A 226 24.57 -14.40 -6.48
CA THR A 226 24.31 -12.96 -6.60
C THR A 226 22.90 -12.54 -6.18
N TYR A 227 21.99 -13.50 -5.95
CA TYR A 227 20.60 -13.23 -5.61
C TYR A 227 20.43 -12.32 -4.39
N PRO A 228 21.12 -12.54 -3.25
CA PRO A 228 20.96 -11.68 -2.08
C PRO A 228 21.29 -10.20 -2.35
N ARG A 229 22.25 -9.93 -3.23
CA ARG A 229 22.67 -8.57 -3.62
C ARG A 229 21.69 -7.92 -4.59
N LEU A 230 21.18 -8.68 -5.56
CA LEU A 230 20.37 -8.16 -6.68
C LEU A 230 18.85 -8.42 -6.53
N ILE A 231 18.37 -8.87 -5.37
CA ILE A 231 16.97 -9.29 -5.17
C ILE A 231 15.93 -8.19 -5.40
N ARG A 232 16.30 -6.91 -5.31
CA ARG A 232 15.40 -5.78 -5.53
C ARG A 232 15.50 -5.19 -6.94
N GLU A 233 16.50 -5.61 -7.71
CA GLU A 233 16.85 -4.96 -8.97
C GLU A 233 16.90 -5.96 -10.13
N ARG A 234 16.89 -7.28 -9.89
CA ARG A 234 16.87 -8.28 -10.96
C ARG A 234 15.56 -9.06 -10.96
N TYR A 235 14.76 -8.84 -12.01
CA TYR A 235 13.47 -9.50 -12.19
C TYR A 235 13.48 -10.60 -13.27
N GLY A 236 14.53 -10.67 -14.11
CA GLY A 236 14.66 -11.73 -15.11
C GLY A 236 15.79 -11.55 -16.10
N GLY A 237 15.84 -12.43 -17.10
CA GLY A 237 16.83 -12.47 -18.17
C GLY A 237 16.52 -13.55 -19.20
N LEU A 238 17.34 -13.64 -20.24
CA LEU A 238 17.19 -14.59 -21.34
C LEU A 238 18.44 -15.48 -21.49
N SER A 239 18.26 -16.75 -21.83
CA SER A 239 19.33 -17.61 -22.31
C SER A 239 18.94 -18.18 -23.67
N VAL A 240 19.88 -18.23 -24.61
CA VAL A 240 19.67 -18.71 -25.98
C VAL A 240 20.65 -19.83 -26.30
N GLY A 241 20.23 -20.76 -27.16
CA GLY A 241 21.12 -21.81 -27.67
C GLY A 241 21.09 -23.13 -26.88
N GLY A 242 20.05 -23.38 -26.10
CA GLY A 242 19.84 -24.71 -25.51
C GLY A 242 19.42 -25.71 -26.59
N GLN A 243 20.11 -26.86 -26.64
CA GLN A 243 19.73 -27.98 -27.51
C GLN A 243 19.04 -29.05 -26.66
N LEU A 244 17.80 -29.36 -27.00
CA LEU A 244 17.14 -30.57 -26.55
C LEU A 244 17.58 -31.73 -27.47
N PRO A 245 17.71 -32.96 -26.97
CA PRO A 245 18.08 -34.11 -27.79
C PRO A 245 16.97 -34.37 -28.81
N ILE A 246 17.14 -33.89 -30.04
CA ILE A 246 16.14 -34.08 -31.09
C ILE A 246 16.07 -35.56 -31.43
N LEU A 247 14.86 -36.11 -31.42
CA LEU A 247 14.58 -37.37 -32.08
C LEU A 247 14.87 -37.25 -33.58
N GLU A 248 16.02 -37.77 -34.05
CA GLU A 248 16.39 -37.88 -35.47
C GLU A 248 15.52 -38.93 -36.20
N VAL A 249 14.19 -38.78 -36.14
CA VAL A 249 13.27 -39.69 -36.81
C VAL A 249 12.67 -38.98 -38.00
N SER A 250 12.93 -39.49 -39.20
CA SER A 250 12.32 -38.91 -40.39
C SER A 250 10.83 -39.30 -40.47
N PRO A 251 9.91 -38.32 -40.65
CA PRO A 251 8.49 -38.58 -40.82
C PRO A 251 8.16 -39.61 -41.90
N LYS A 252 8.94 -39.57 -42.99
CA LYS A 252 8.78 -40.48 -44.13
C LYS A 252 9.08 -41.92 -43.76
N GLN A 253 10.17 -42.18 -43.03
CA GLN A 253 10.50 -43.55 -42.59
C GLN A 253 9.41 -44.14 -41.67
N ILE A 254 8.79 -43.34 -40.80
CA ILE A 254 7.67 -43.82 -39.97
C ILE A 254 6.45 -44.14 -40.83
N GLN A 255 6.12 -43.27 -41.77
CA GLN A 255 5.00 -43.51 -42.69
C GLN A 255 5.25 -44.75 -43.56
N ASP A 256 6.47 -44.95 -44.03
CA ASP A 256 6.87 -46.09 -44.85
C ASP A 256 6.86 -47.41 -44.05
N THR A 257 7.38 -47.40 -42.82
CA THR A 257 7.36 -48.59 -41.94
C THR A 257 5.94 -48.97 -41.52
N LEU A 258 5.09 -48.00 -41.18
CA LEU A 258 3.69 -48.27 -40.86
C LEU A 258 2.89 -48.74 -42.08
N THR A 259 3.16 -48.20 -43.27
CA THR A 259 2.51 -48.69 -44.50
C THR A 259 2.98 -50.09 -44.90
N GLN A 260 4.25 -50.44 -44.66
CA GLN A 260 4.75 -51.81 -44.80
C GLN A 260 4.10 -52.76 -43.80
N LEU A 261 3.95 -52.35 -42.54
CA LEU A 261 3.28 -53.15 -41.50
C LEU A 261 1.81 -53.41 -41.82
N MET A 262 1.07 -52.39 -42.26
CA MET A 262 -0.34 -52.54 -42.67
C MET A 262 -0.50 -53.50 -43.85
N LYS A 263 0.45 -53.48 -44.81
CA LYS A 263 0.47 -54.43 -45.92
C LYS A 263 0.73 -55.87 -45.42
N MET A 264 1.68 -56.06 -44.49
CA MET A 264 1.96 -57.37 -43.91
C MET A 264 0.77 -57.95 -43.12
N LEU A 265 0.01 -57.09 -42.43
CA LEU A 265 -1.15 -57.48 -41.64
C LEU A 265 -2.46 -57.56 -42.47
N ASN A 266 -2.40 -57.32 -43.79
CA ASN A 266 -3.57 -57.26 -44.69
C ASN A 266 -4.69 -56.31 -44.19
N VAL A 267 -4.31 -55.20 -43.56
CA VAL A 267 -5.25 -54.20 -43.04
C VAL A 267 -5.43 -53.11 -44.10
N THR A 268 -6.63 -53.03 -44.68
CA THR A 268 -7.02 -51.89 -45.52
C THR A 268 -7.33 -50.71 -44.59
N GLY A 269 -6.32 -49.88 -44.33
CA GLY A 269 -6.47 -48.70 -43.49
C GLY A 269 -7.63 -47.81 -43.96
N GLY A 270 -8.58 -47.56 -43.05
CA GLY A 270 -9.70 -46.66 -43.28
C GLY A 270 -9.25 -45.20 -43.44
N PRO A 271 -10.18 -44.27 -43.71
CA PRO A 271 -9.86 -42.85 -43.87
C PRO A 271 -9.14 -42.26 -42.65
N TYR A 272 -9.54 -42.65 -41.43
CA TYR A 272 -8.90 -42.20 -40.19
C TYR A 272 -7.46 -42.69 -40.03
N THR A 273 -7.19 -43.96 -40.37
CA THR A 273 -5.82 -44.52 -40.29
C THR A 273 -4.87 -43.79 -41.24
N LYS A 274 -5.34 -43.44 -42.44
CA LYS A 274 -4.56 -42.65 -43.41
C LYS A 274 -4.31 -41.23 -42.91
N LEU A 275 -5.30 -40.60 -42.27
CA LEU A 275 -5.16 -39.28 -41.67
C LEU A 275 -4.14 -39.30 -40.52
N SER A 276 -4.24 -40.24 -39.58
CA SER A 276 -3.29 -40.38 -38.48
C SER A 276 -1.85 -40.60 -38.96
N LEU A 277 -1.66 -41.35 -40.05
CA LEU A 277 -0.35 -41.55 -40.68
C LEU A 277 0.21 -40.29 -41.35
N GLN A 278 -0.66 -39.40 -41.83
CA GLN A 278 -0.24 -38.11 -42.35
C GLN A 278 0.08 -37.13 -41.23
N GLU A 279 -0.65 -37.18 -40.11
CA GLU A 279 -0.49 -36.28 -38.97
C GLU A 279 0.70 -36.63 -38.06
N ILE A 280 1.10 -37.91 -37.98
CA ILE A 280 2.22 -38.33 -37.12
C ILE A 280 3.54 -37.66 -37.49
N GLY A 281 3.74 -37.37 -38.78
CA GLY A 281 4.95 -36.71 -39.27
C GLY A 281 5.10 -35.28 -38.76
N PRO A 282 4.14 -34.38 -39.06
CA PRO A 282 4.08 -33.05 -38.50
C PRO A 282 4.08 -33.04 -36.96
N PHE A 283 3.32 -33.95 -36.33
CA PHE A 283 3.27 -34.08 -34.88
C PHE A 283 4.68 -34.25 -34.29
N LEU A 284 5.44 -35.27 -34.75
CA LEU A 284 6.79 -35.53 -34.25
C LEU A 284 7.76 -34.38 -34.54
N ARG A 285 7.62 -33.72 -35.68
CA ARG A 285 8.45 -32.56 -36.05
C ARG A 285 8.24 -31.36 -35.12
N TYR A 286 7.03 -31.17 -34.60
CA TYR A 286 6.70 -30.04 -33.72
C TYR A 286 6.73 -30.38 -32.23
N MET A 287 7.00 -31.63 -31.84
CA MET A 287 7.19 -31.98 -30.42
C MET A 287 8.45 -31.36 -29.83
N GLU A 288 9.53 -31.26 -30.60
CA GLU A 288 10.81 -30.74 -30.14
C GLU A 288 11.36 -29.68 -31.10
N SER A 289 11.82 -28.56 -30.53
CA SER A 289 12.53 -27.51 -31.25
C SER A 289 14.04 -27.67 -31.05
N GLU A 290 14.81 -27.67 -32.15
CA GLU A 290 16.27 -27.69 -32.12
C GLU A 290 16.87 -26.50 -31.34
N TYR A 291 16.25 -25.33 -31.47
CA TYR A 291 16.68 -24.09 -30.83
C TYR A 291 15.60 -23.58 -29.89
N ASN A 292 15.95 -23.43 -28.62
CA ASN A 292 15.07 -22.84 -27.62
C ASN A 292 15.63 -21.52 -27.05
N VAL A 293 14.70 -20.65 -26.66
CA VAL A 293 14.97 -19.45 -25.88
C VAL A 293 14.41 -19.70 -24.49
N LYS A 294 15.25 -19.63 -23.46
CA LYS A 294 14.88 -19.85 -22.07
C LYS A 294 14.72 -18.52 -21.37
N VAL A 295 13.52 -18.27 -20.86
CA VAL A 295 13.22 -17.08 -20.06
C VAL A 295 13.46 -17.40 -18.59
N TRP A 296 14.35 -16.64 -17.97
CA TRP A 296 14.58 -16.66 -16.53
C TRP A 296 13.78 -15.52 -15.91
N TYR A 297 12.92 -15.82 -14.95
CA TYR A 297 12.13 -14.80 -14.27
C TYR A 297 12.21 -14.99 -12.76
N ASN A 298 12.07 -13.88 -12.04
CA ASN A 298 12.02 -13.86 -10.58
C ASN A 298 10.57 -13.69 -10.13
N ASN A 299 10.04 -14.68 -9.40
CA ASN A 299 8.65 -14.67 -8.92
C ASN A 299 8.38 -13.60 -7.84
N LYS A 300 9.41 -12.87 -7.39
CA LYS A 300 9.22 -11.67 -6.57
C LYS A 300 8.52 -10.54 -7.32
N GLY A 301 8.70 -10.47 -8.64
CA GLY A 301 7.92 -9.57 -9.49
C GLY A 301 6.64 -10.26 -9.94
N TRP A 302 5.49 -9.78 -9.49
CA TRP A 302 4.16 -10.33 -9.78
C TRP A 302 3.93 -10.64 -11.27
N HIS A 303 4.38 -9.73 -12.14
CA HIS A 303 4.21 -9.78 -13.60
C HIS A 303 5.51 -10.15 -14.35
N ALA A 304 6.60 -10.48 -13.65
CA ALA A 304 7.90 -10.66 -14.26
C ALA A 304 7.90 -11.77 -15.32
N MET A 305 7.25 -12.91 -15.02
CA MET A 305 7.17 -14.05 -15.93
C MET A 305 6.64 -13.65 -17.32
N VAL A 306 5.48 -12.99 -17.35
CA VAL A 306 4.80 -12.64 -18.60
C VAL A 306 5.50 -11.47 -19.29
N ALA A 307 6.07 -10.53 -18.54
CA ALA A 307 6.85 -9.42 -19.09
C ALA A 307 8.10 -9.92 -19.85
N PHE A 308 8.90 -10.82 -19.25
CA PHE A 308 10.08 -11.38 -19.94
C PHE A 308 9.70 -12.37 -21.05
N MET A 309 8.54 -13.02 -20.97
CA MET A 309 8.01 -13.79 -22.09
C MET A 309 7.70 -12.89 -23.29
N ASN A 310 7.08 -11.73 -23.05
CA ASN A 310 6.82 -10.76 -24.12
C ASN A 310 8.14 -10.22 -24.73
N VAL A 311 9.19 -10.04 -23.92
CA VAL A 311 10.53 -9.68 -24.43
C VAL A 311 11.09 -10.77 -25.33
N ALA A 312 11.02 -12.04 -24.92
CA ALA A 312 11.51 -13.16 -25.73
C ALA A 312 10.75 -13.25 -27.06
N ASN A 313 9.43 -13.12 -27.05
CA ASN A 313 8.61 -13.14 -28.26
C ASN A 313 8.92 -11.97 -29.20
N ASN A 314 9.17 -10.78 -28.66
CA ASN A 314 9.62 -9.63 -29.45
C ASN A 314 10.99 -9.87 -30.10
N ALA A 315 11.91 -10.48 -29.37
CA ALA A 315 13.22 -10.84 -29.90
C ALA A 315 13.12 -11.89 -31.02
N ILE A 316 12.26 -12.91 -30.85
CA ILE A 316 11.98 -13.93 -31.87
C ILE A 316 11.37 -13.29 -33.11
N LEU A 317 10.37 -12.41 -32.95
CA LEU A 317 9.75 -11.69 -34.06
C LEU A 317 10.82 -10.95 -34.88
N ARG A 318 11.65 -10.14 -34.21
CA ARG A 318 12.66 -9.32 -34.87
C ARG A 318 13.77 -10.14 -35.52
N ALA A 319 14.13 -11.29 -34.94
CA ALA A 319 15.13 -12.18 -35.52
C ALA A 319 14.68 -12.88 -36.81
N HIS A 320 13.36 -12.93 -37.07
CA HIS A 320 12.79 -13.54 -38.28
C HIS A 320 12.29 -12.50 -39.30
N LEU A 321 12.54 -11.21 -39.08
CA LEU A 321 12.17 -10.17 -40.05
C LEU A 321 13.06 -10.26 -41.31
N PRO A 322 12.50 -9.92 -42.49
CA PRO A 322 13.29 -9.78 -43.70
C PRO A 322 14.27 -8.61 -43.56
N ARG A 323 15.45 -8.72 -44.19
CA ARG A 323 16.55 -7.73 -44.07
C ARG A 323 16.21 -6.32 -44.58
N ASN A 324 15.11 -6.14 -45.30
CA ASN A 324 14.70 -4.88 -45.91
C ASN A 324 13.78 -4.02 -45.01
N VAL A 325 13.49 -4.49 -43.80
CA VAL A 325 12.52 -3.87 -42.89
C VAL A 325 13.23 -3.44 -41.62
N ASP A 326 12.88 -2.26 -41.09
CA ASP A 326 13.44 -1.75 -39.85
C ASP A 326 12.84 -2.47 -38.63
N PRO A 327 13.64 -3.14 -37.78
CA PRO A 327 13.16 -3.75 -36.54
C PRO A 327 12.50 -2.77 -35.55
N MET A 328 12.74 -1.46 -35.69
CA MET A 328 12.13 -0.46 -34.81
C MET A 328 10.62 -0.29 -35.02
N GLU A 329 10.10 -0.60 -36.21
CA GLU A 329 8.67 -0.46 -36.54
C GLU A 329 7.83 -1.67 -36.07
N TYR A 330 8.48 -2.77 -35.67
CA TYR A 330 7.83 -4.04 -35.36
C TYR A 330 8.04 -4.44 -33.90
N GLY A 331 6.93 -4.53 -33.17
CA GLY A 331 6.90 -5.13 -31.84
C GLY A 331 5.50 -5.43 -31.33
N ILE A 332 5.46 -6.26 -30.31
CA ILE A 332 4.28 -6.84 -29.67
C ILE A 332 4.18 -6.29 -28.26
N THR A 333 3.11 -5.56 -27.98
CA THR A 333 2.77 -5.08 -26.63
C THR A 333 1.76 -6.02 -25.99
N ALA A 334 2.11 -6.61 -24.84
CA ALA A 334 1.18 -7.40 -24.04
C ALA A 334 0.54 -6.52 -22.96
N ILE A 335 -0.78 -6.57 -22.82
CA ILE A 335 -1.53 -5.80 -21.83
C ILE A 335 -2.34 -6.79 -20.99
N ASN A 336 -2.16 -6.76 -19.67
CA ASN A 336 -3.02 -7.47 -18.74
C ASN A 336 -4.23 -6.58 -18.41
N HIS A 337 -5.38 -6.93 -18.96
CA HIS A 337 -6.64 -6.25 -18.66
C HIS A 337 -7.44 -7.13 -17.69
N PRO A 338 -7.73 -6.65 -16.46
CA PRO A 338 -8.55 -7.42 -15.53
C PRO A 338 -9.97 -7.57 -16.08
N LEU A 339 -10.59 -8.71 -15.83
CA LEU A 339 -11.99 -8.94 -16.16
C LEU A 339 -12.89 -8.23 -15.15
N ASN A 340 -14.10 -7.88 -15.58
CA ASN A 340 -15.10 -7.30 -14.68
C ASN A 340 -15.45 -8.29 -13.57
N LEU A 341 -15.53 -7.79 -12.34
CA LEU A 341 -15.80 -8.59 -11.14
C LEU A 341 -17.21 -9.20 -11.20
N THR A 342 -17.35 -10.46 -10.78
CA THR A 342 -18.66 -11.09 -10.58
C THR A 342 -19.36 -10.51 -9.36
N LYS A 343 -20.68 -10.72 -9.24
CA LYS A 343 -21.47 -10.23 -8.09
C LYS A 343 -20.93 -10.74 -6.74
N GLU A 344 -20.46 -11.98 -6.69
CA GLU A 344 -19.88 -12.59 -5.49
C GLU A 344 -18.56 -11.91 -5.09
N GLN A 345 -17.65 -11.72 -6.04
CA GLN A 345 -16.37 -11.01 -5.81
C GLN A 345 -16.60 -9.55 -5.40
N LEU A 346 -17.58 -8.88 -6.01
CA LEU A 346 -17.98 -7.54 -5.60
C LEU A 346 -18.56 -7.52 -4.18
N SER A 347 -19.31 -8.55 -3.79
CA SER A 347 -19.84 -8.66 -2.43
C SER A 347 -18.73 -8.81 -1.39
N GLU A 348 -17.69 -9.61 -1.66
CA GLU A 348 -16.52 -9.77 -0.79
C GLU A 348 -15.74 -8.46 -0.64
N VAL A 349 -15.48 -7.79 -1.77
CA VAL A 349 -14.85 -6.46 -1.80
C VAL A 349 -15.69 -5.43 -1.03
N THR A 350 -17.02 -5.49 -1.19
CA THR A 350 -17.94 -4.61 -0.46
C THR A 350 -17.89 -4.89 1.03
N VAL A 351 -17.88 -6.15 1.46
CA VAL A 351 -17.74 -6.54 2.87
C VAL A 351 -16.45 -5.97 3.46
N LEU A 352 -15.32 -6.12 2.77
CA LEU A 352 -14.04 -5.59 3.23
C LEU A 352 -14.06 -4.05 3.33
N LYS A 353 -14.66 -3.36 2.35
CA LYS A 353 -14.85 -1.91 2.39
C LYS A 353 -15.76 -1.47 3.55
N THR A 354 -16.88 -2.16 3.75
CA THR A 354 -17.80 -1.87 4.87
C THR A 354 -17.14 -2.11 6.23
N SER A 355 -16.18 -3.04 6.34
CA SER A 355 -15.46 -3.27 7.58
C SER A 355 -14.60 -2.05 8.00
N VAL A 356 -13.94 -1.39 7.04
CA VAL A 356 -13.17 -0.16 7.28
C VAL A 356 -14.11 1.00 7.65
N ASP A 357 -15.25 1.10 6.98
CA ASP A 357 -16.26 2.12 7.27
C ASP A 357 -16.91 1.91 8.67
N ALA A 358 -17.13 0.66 9.07
CA ALA A 358 -17.64 0.31 10.40
C ALA A 358 -16.65 0.68 11.51
N VAL A 359 -15.35 0.42 11.34
CA VAL A 359 -14.31 0.84 12.29
C VAL A 359 -14.31 2.37 12.44
N THR A 360 -14.44 3.10 11.34
CA THR A 360 -14.55 4.57 11.36
C THR A 360 -15.77 5.04 12.15
N ALA A 361 -16.93 4.41 11.96
CA ALA A 361 -18.16 4.75 12.67
C ALA A 361 -18.03 4.52 14.19
N ILE A 362 -17.41 3.41 14.61
CA ILE A 362 -17.14 3.12 16.03
C ILE A 362 -16.25 4.22 16.64
N CYS A 363 -15.20 4.64 15.93
CA CYS A 363 -14.33 5.73 16.38
C CYS A 363 -15.08 7.06 16.53
N VAL A 364 -16.00 7.39 15.62
CA VAL A 364 -16.84 8.61 15.73
C VAL A 364 -17.75 8.52 16.95
N ILE A 365 -18.44 7.40 17.17
CA ILE A 365 -19.31 7.23 18.34
C ILE A 365 -18.52 7.41 19.64
N PHE A 366 -17.35 6.77 19.73
CA PHE A 366 -16.45 6.93 20.86
C PHE A 366 -16.02 8.38 21.05
N ALA A 367 -15.58 9.06 19.99
CA ALA A 367 -15.19 10.45 20.03
C ALA A 367 -16.34 11.38 20.52
N MET A 368 -17.55 11.20 19.97
CA MET A 368 -18.71 12.02 20.30
C MET A 368 -19.22 11.77 21.73
N SER A 369 -18.96 10.60 22.31
CA SER A 369 -19.36 10.28 23.69
C SER A 369 -18.57 11.04 24.77
N PHE A 370 -17.41 11.62 24.44
CA PHE A 370 -16.64 12.45 25.36
C PHE A 370 -17.27 13.82 25.62
N ILE A 371 -18.03 14.35 24.64
CA ILE A 371 -18.59 15.70 24.74
C ILE A 371 -19.65 15.75 25.85
N PRO A 372 -20.66 14.84 25.91
CA PRO A 372 -21.64 14.86 26.98
C PRO A 372 -21.02 14.56 28.37
N ALA A 373 -19.99 13.71 28.43
CA ALA A 373 -19.26 13.45 29.68
C ALA A 373 -18.60 14.70 30.25
N SER A 374 -18.16 15.64 29.40
CA SER A 374 -17.57 16.91 29.84
C SER A 374 -18.59 17.85 30.50
N PHE A 375 -19.83 17.89 30.00
CA PHE A 375 -20.91 18.71 30.57
C PHE A 375 -21.30 18.25 31.99
N VAL A 376 -21.28 16.94 32.22
CA VAL A 376 -21.56 16.35 33.55
C VAL A 376 -20.53 16.81 34.58
N LEU A 377 -19.25 16.87 34.23
CA LEU A 377 -18.20 17.33 35.14
C LEU A 377 -18.43 18.77 35.59
N TYR A 378 -18.87 19.65 34.67
CA TYR A 378 -19.22 21.04 35.00
C TYR A 378 -20.42 21.11 35.97
N LEU A 379 -21.48 20.33 35.71
CA LEU A 379 -22.64 20.25 36.61
C LEU A 379 -22.27 19.69 38.01
N ILE A 380 -21.33 18.74 38.08
CA ILE A 380 -20.82 18.22 39.36
C ILE A 380 -20.04 19.30 40.12
N GLN A 381 -19.15 20.03 39.43
CA GLN A 381 -18.40 21.13 40.04
C GLN A 381 -19.33 22.22 40.58
N GLU A 382 -20.42 22.54 39.87
CA GLU A 382 -21.42 23.50 40.31
C GLU A 382 -22.20 23.03 41.56
N ARG A 383 -22.43 21.71 41.68
CA ARG A 383 -23.02 21.10 42.88
C ARG A 383 -22.04 21.11 44.07
N VAL A 384 -20.77 20.81 43.84
CA VAL A 384 -19.73 20.76 44.89
C VAL A 384 -19.45 22.15 45.44
N THR A 385 -19.36 23.17 44.57
CA THR A 385 -19.14 24.57 44.95
C THR A 385 -20.39 25.26 45.52
N LYS A 386 -21.53 24.56 45.59
CA LYS A 386 -22.84 25.09 46.04
C LYS A 386 -23.37 26.26 45.21
N ALA A 387 -22.78 26.55 44.04
CA ALA A 387 -23.20 27.62 43.16
C ALA A 387 -24.65 27.43 42.66
N LYS A 388 -25.05 26.18 42.39
CA LYS A 388 -26.45 25.84 42.03
C LYS A 388 -27.45 26.22 43.13
N HIS A 389 -27.11 25.98 44.39
CA HIS A 389 -27.96 26.33 45.53
C HIS A 389 -28.08 27.86 45.65
N LEU A 390 -26.97 28.57 45.48
CA LEU A 390 -26.95 30.04 45.52
C LEU A 390 -27.83 30.66 44.41
N GLN A 391 -27.86 30.08 43.22
CA GLN A 391 -28.72 30.52 42.12
C GLN A 391 -30.21 30.31 42.42
N PHE A 392 -30.58 29.22 43.09
CA PHE A 392 -31.97 28.99 43.51
C PHE A 392 -32.40 29.91 44.67
N VAL A 393 -31.50 30.19 45.62
CA VAL A 393 -31.75 31.17 46.69
C VAL A 393 -31.92 32.59 46.12
N SER A 394 -31.33 32.87 44.95
CA SER A 394 -31.47 34.14 44.22
C SER A 394 -32.78 34.25 43.41
N GLY A 395 -33.71 33.30 43.55
CA GLY A 395 -35.04 33.37 42.93
C GLY A 395 -35.13 32.84 41.49
N VAL A 396 -34.11 32.14 40.98
CA VAL A 396 -34.17 31.52 39.64
C VAL A 396 -35.05 30.27 39.68
N SER A 397 -36.06 30.21 38.80
CA SER A 397 -36.91 29.01 38.68
C SER A 397 -36.10 27.81 38.13
N PRO A 398 -36.33 26.58 38.63
CA PRO A 398 -35.60 25.39 38.16
C PRO A 398 -35.70 25.13 36.65
N LEU A 399 -36.84 25.44 36.03
CA LEU A 399 -37.05 25.25 34.59
C LEU A 399 -36.15 26.14 33.74
N VAL A 400 -36.01 27.42 34.11
CA VAL A 400 -35.15 28.38 33.39
C VAL A 400 -33.67 27.97 33.50
N TYR A 401 -33.24 27.47 34.65
CA TYR A 401 -31.87 26.98 34.85
C TYR A 401 -31.55 25.78 33.93
N TRP A 402 -32.43 24.77 33.89
CA TRP A 402 -32.21 23.59 33.05
C TRP A 402 -32.29 23.90 31.56
N LEU A 403 -33.22 24.76 31.14
CA LEU A 403 -33.30 25.20 29.74
C LEU A 403 -32.06 25.99 29.32
N ALA A 404 -31.58 26.92 30.15
CA ALA A 404 -30.39 27.70 29.84
C ALA A 404 -29.14 26.80 29.71
N ASN A 405 -28.97 25.82 30.61
CA ASN A 405 -27.89 24.84 30.51
C ASN A 405 -28.03 23.94 29.28
N PHE A 406 -29.23 23.47 28.97
CA PHE A 406 -29.48 22.66 27.78
C PHE A 406 -29.11 23.40 26.48
N PHE A 407 -29.51 24.67 26.33
CA PHE A 407 -29.14 25.46 25.16
C PHE A 407 -27.63 25.73 25.08
N TRP A 408 -26.98 25.95 26.24
CA TRP A 408 -25.53 26.11 26.31
C TRP A 408 -24.78 24.84 25.87
N ASP A 409 -25.21 23.68 26.36
CA ASP A 409 -24.63 22.39 26.01
C ASP A 409 -24.88 22.05 24.53
N MET A 410 -26.07 22.34 23.99
CA MET A 410 -26.38 22.16 22.57
C MET A 410 -25.54 23.07 21.67
N MET A 411 -25.27 24.32 22.07
CA MET A 411 -24.39 25.22 21.32
C MET A 411 -22.96 24.68 21.27
N ASN A 412 -22.40 24.25 22.40
CA ASN A 412 -21.06 23.66 22.45
C ASN A 412 -20.95 22.34 21.68
N TYR A 413 -21.98 21.50 21.76
CA TYR A 413 -22.07 20.26 20.99
C TYR A 413 -22.12 20.52 19.48
N SER A 414 -22.88 21.54 19.05
CA SER A 414 -22.98 21.91 17.64
C SER A 414 -21.63 22.36 17.05
N LEU A 415 -20.81 23.06 17.84
CA LEU A 415 -19.47 23.50 17.44
C LEU A 415 -18.54 22.30 17.20
N SER A 416 -18.53 21.32 18.10
CA SER A 416 -17.72 20.11 17.93
C SER A 416 -18.21 19.24 16.77
N THR A 417 -19.53 19.12 16.59
CA THR A 417 -20.13 18.42 15.45
C THR A 417 -19.75 19.07 14.12
N ALA A 418 -19.79 20.41 14.04
CA ALA A 418 -19.38 21.14 12.85
C ALA A 418 -17.89 20.89 12.51
N MET A 419 -17.02 20.80 13.51
CA MET A 419 -15.60 20.43 13.30
C MET A 419 -15.46 19.01 12.74
N VAL A 420 -16.17 18.03 13.30
CA VAL A 420 -16.17 16.64 12.81
C VAL A 420 -16.67 16.55 11.37
N VAL A 421 -17.77 17.22 11.04
CA VAL A 421 -18.32 17.30 9.67
C VAL A 421 -17.32 17.99 8.74
N GLY A 422 -16.67 19.06 9.19
CA GLY A 422 -15.62 19.75 8.42
C GLY A 422 -14.45 18.82 8.06
N ILE A 423 -14.05 17.93 8.98
CA ILE A 423 -13.02 16.91 8.70
C ILE A 423 -13.52 15.91 7.65
N PHE A 424 -14.76 15.42 7.75
CA PHE A 424 -15.32 14.52 6.73
C PHE A 424 -15.36 15.17 5.34
N VAL A 425 -15.74 16.44 5.25
CA VAL A 425 -15.75 17.21 4.01
C VAL A 425 -14.33 17.40 3.48
N ALA A 426 -13.35 17.70 4.34
CA ALA A 426 -11.95 17.88 3.95
C ALA A 426 -11.30 16.60 3.38
N PHE A 427 -11.69 15.42 3.87
CA PHE A 427 -11.18 14.12 3.39
C PHE A 427 -11.92 13.58 2.16
N ASP A 428 -12.98 14.25 1.69
CA ASP A 428 -13.82 13.90 0.53
C ASP A 428 -14.13 12.40 0.35
N LYS A 429 -14.48 11.74 1.44
CA LYS A 429 -14.86 10.32 1.39
C LYS A 429 -16.31 10.22 0.92
N LYS A 430 -16.51 9.86 -0.36
CA LYS A 430 -17.81 9.79 -1.05
C LYS A 430 -18.95 9.11 -0.27
N CYS A 431 -18.65 8.12 0.59
CA CYS A 431 -19.66 7.48 1.43
C CYS A 431 -20.36 8.48 2.39
N TYR A 432 -19.63 9.49 2.89
CA TYR A 432 -20.11 10.46 3.87
C TYR A 432 -20.37 11.85 3.25
N THR A 433 -19.59 12.26 2.25
CA THR A 433 -19.68 13.61 1.64
C THR A 433 -20.64 13.72 0.46
N SER A 434 -21.21 12.60 -0.01
CA SER A 434 -22.22 12.60 -1.07
C SER A 434 -23.40 13.52 -0.73
N PRO A 435 -23.96 14.28 -1.69
CA PRO A 435 -25.07 15.21 -1.44
C PRO A 435 -26.32 14.53 -0.86
N THR A 436 -26.50 13.23 -1.10
CA THR A 436 -27.59 12.44 -0.52
C THR A 436 -27.34 12.03 0.93
N ASN A 437 -26.07 11.88 1.33
CA ASN A 437 -25.68 11.27 2.60
C ASN A 437 -25.27 12.34 3.64
N LEU A 438 -24.71 13.45 3.18
CA LEU A 438 -24.23 14.53 4.03
C LEU A 438 -25.33 15.11 4.93
N PRO A 439 -26.56 15.44 4.44
CA PRO A 439 -27.62 15.94 5.31
C PRO A 439 -28.05 14.92 6.36
N ALA A 440 -28.09 13.63 5.99
CA ALA A 440 -28.45 12.55 6.91
C ALA A 440 -27.40 12.38 8.03
N LEU A 441 -26.11 12.50 7.71
CA LEU A 441 -25.03 12.45 8.68
C LEU A 441 -25.10 13.62 9.67
N VAL A 442 -25.28 14.85 9.17
CA VAL A 442 -25.40 16.05 10.02
C VAL A 442 -26.59 15.94 10.96
N LEU A 443 -27.75 15.52 10.43
CA LEU A 443 -28.96 15.33 11.22
C LEU A 443 -28.77 14.25 12.30
N LEU A 444 -28.13 13.13 11.96
CA LEU A 444 -27.88 12.03 12.89
C LEU A 444 -26.95 12.44 14.03
N LEU A 445 -25.87 13.17 13.73
CA LEU A 445 -24.96 13.68 14.76
C LEU A 445 -25.65 14.71 15.66
N PHE A 446 -26.44 15.61 15.09
CA PHE A 446 -27.19 16.59 15.88
C PHE A 446 -28.22 15.94 16.81
N LEU A 447 -29.00 14.97 16.30
CA LEU A 447 -29.97 14.22 17.10
C LEU A 447 -29.28 13.34 18.16
N TYR A 448 -28.09 12.81 17.87
CA TYR A 448 -27.29 12.09 18.87
C TYR A 448 -26.92 13.03 20.03
N GLY A 449 -26.48 14.25 19.76
CA GLY A 449 -26.25 15.27 20.80
C GLY A 449 -27.49 15.58 21.62
N TRP A 450 -28.62 15.80 20.95
CA TRP A 450 -29.90 16.08 21.60
C TRP A 450 -30.30 15.02 22.63
N VAL A 451 -30.25 13.74 22.23
CA VAL A 451 -30.63 12.61 23.09
C VAL A 451 -29.67 12.44 24.27
N ASN A 452 -28.36 12.56 24.04
CA ASN A 452 -27.38 12.39 25.11
C ASN A 452 -27.43 13.53 26.12
N SER A 453 -27.65 14.77 25.67
CA SER A 453 -27.82 15.92 26.57
C SER A 453 -29.05 15.75 27.45
N ASP A 454 -30.21 15.36 26.90
CA ASP A 454 -31.44 15.15 27.69
C ASP A 454 -31.32 13.99 28.70
N ALA A 455 -30.73 12.86 28.29
CA ALA A 455 -30.51 11.72 29.18
C ALA A 455 -29.61 12.08 30.38
N LEU A 456 -28.61 12.93 30.17
CA LEU A 456 -27.71 13.39 31.22
C LEU A 456 -28.35 14.42 32.15
N LEU A 457 -29.34 15.18 31.70
CA LEU A 457 -30.16 16.03 32.57
C LEU A 457 -31.03 15.24 33.54
N GLN A 458 -31.31 13.95 33.29
CA GLN A 458 -32.12 13.07 34.15
C GLN A 458 -31.30 12.28 35.20
N THR A 459 -30.04 11.96 34.91
CA THR A 459 -29.09 11.38 35.89
C THR A 459 -28.92 12.11 37.25
N PRO A 460 -29.09 13.43 37.37
CA PRO A 460 -28.87 14.16 38.62
C PRO A 460 -30.00 13.99 39.64
N HIS A 461 -31.05 13.21 39.32
CA HIS A 461 -32.15 12.80 40.18
C HIS A 461 -31.93 11.45 40.89
N LEU A 462 -30.87 10.69 40.54
CA LEU A 462 -30.49 9.57 41.39
C LEU A 462 -29.84 10.09 42.69
N PRO A 463 -30.24 9.57 43.86
CA PRO A 463 -29.58 9.89 45.11
C PRO A 463 -28.09 9.51 45.01
N PRO A 464 -27.18 10.18 45.73
CA PRO A 464 -25.82 9.69 45.86
C PRO A 464 -25.91 8.26 46.41
N LEU A 465 -25.50 7.28 45.60
CA LEU A 465 -25.22 5.95 46.12
C LEU A 465 -24.20 6.15 47.24
N LEU A 466 -24.67 5.89 48.46
CA LEU A 466 -23.88 5.89 49.68
C LEU A 466 -22.56 5.16 49.43
N THR A 467 -21.48 5.92 49.38
CA THR A 467 -20.15 5.39 49.66
C THR A 467 -20.12 5.07 51.14
N SER A 468 -20.38 3.81 51.49
CA SER A 468 -19.89 3.20 52.73
C SER A 468 -18.41 2.90 52.59
#